data_AF-A0A377NAC8-F1
#
_entry.id   AF-A0A377NAC8-F1
#
_cell.length_a   1.000
_cell.length_b   1.000
_cell.length_c   1.000
_cell.angle_alpha   90.00
_cell.angle_beta   90.00
_cell.angle_gamma   90.00
#
_symmetry.space_group_name_H-M   'P 1'
#
loop_
_entity.id
_entity.type
_entity.pdbx_description
1 polymer ?
#
loop_
_entity_poly.entity_id
_entity_poly.type
_entity_poly.pdbx_seq_one_letter_code
_entity_poly.pdbx_strand_id
1 'polypeptide(L)'
;MGFTLPIFDSGRLNANLAVVQSDSNLAIASYNKAVVSAVTDVVKDASAMQTLAEERVQQQQVVDGETHILSLVQRRFNAGLASGNQVSKARIPLLEEQANLLILKNKANNADISLITSLGGGYHQGAAN
;
A
#
# COMPACT_ATOMS: atom_id res chain seq x y z
N MET A 1 9.67 66.41 -11.38
CA MET A 1 10.18 65.24 -12.13
C MET A 1 11.55 64.89 -11.55
N GLY A 2 11.60 64.03 -10.53
CA GLY A 2 12.85 63.53 -9.97
C GLY A 2 13.04 62.08 -10.41
N PHE A 3 14.03 61.82 -11.26
CA PHE A 3 14.40 60.48 -11.68
C PHE A 3 15.45 59.96 -10.68
N THR A 4 15.01 59.18 -9.70
CA THR A 4 15.93 58.52 -8.75
C THR A 4 16.45 57.25 -9.40
N LEU A 5 17.66 57.30 -9.93
CA LEU A 5 18.41 56.12 -10.32
C LEU A 5 19.29 55.70 -9.13
N PRO A 6 19.04 54.56 -8.47
CA PRO A 6 19.82 54.14 -7.31
C PRO A 6 21.13 53.52 -7.80
N ILE A 7 22.16 54.34 -7.95
CA ILE A 7 23.53 53.93 -8.33
C ILE A 7 24.23 53.18 -7.16
N PHE A 8 23.62 53.15 -5.96
CA PHE A 8 24.15 52.55 -4.74
C PHE A 8 23.21 51.49 -4.11
N ASP A 9 22.55 50.68 -4.93
CA ASP A 9 21.83 49.48 -4.43
C ASP A 9 22.72 48.22 -4.36
N SER A 10 24.05 48.43 -4.39
CA SER A 10 25.14 47.48 -4.71
C SER A 10 25.23 46.20 -3.88
N GLY A 11 24.36 46.01 -2.90
CA GLY A 11 24.21 44.76 -2.15
C GLY A 11 22.76 44.28 -2.07
N ARG A 12 21.77 45.18 -2.03
CA ARG A 12 20.36 44.83 -1.83
C ARG A 12 19.74 44.23 -3.09
N LEU A 13 20.08 44.73 -4.29
CA LEU A 13 19.59 44.12 -5.54
C LEU A 13 20.17 42.71 -5.73
N ASN A 14 21.46 42.55 -5.45
CA ASN A 14 22.13 41.24 -5.51
C ASN A 14 21.65 40.29 -4.40
N ALA A 15 21.40 40.78 -3.18
CA ALA A 15 20.84 40.00 -2.08
C ALA A 15 19.39 39.57 -2.37
N ASN A 16 18.56 40.45 -2.90
CA ASN A 16 17.19 40.10 -3.33
C ASN A 16 17.21 39.08 -4.46
N LEU A 17 18.13 39.21 -5.44
CA LEU A 17 18.32 38.22 -6.49
C LEU A 17 18.77 36.87 -5.93
N ALA A 18 19.68 36.85 -4.95
CA ALA A 18 20.15 35.64 -4.28
C ALA A 18 19.04 34.96 -3.46
N VAL A 19 18.18 35.73 -2.79
CA VAL A 19 16.99 35.21 -2.10
C VAL A 19 16.03 34.58 -3.10
N VAL A 20 15.69 35.28 -4.19
CA VAL A 20 14.80 34.76 -5.24
C VAL A 20 15.37 33.49 -5.90
N GLN A 21 16.69 33.44 -6.13
CA GLN A 21 17.36 32.23 -6.64
C GLN A 21 17.33 31.08 -5.63
N SER A 22 17.53 31.37 -4.34
CA SER A 22 17.42 30.38 -3.26
C SER A 22 16.00 29.82 -3.16
N ASP A 23 14.98 30.67 -3.22
CA ASP A 23 13.57 30.27 -3.18
C ASP A 23 13.20 29.42 -4.41
N SER A 24 13.70 29.79 -5.60
CA SER A 24 13.54 28.98 -6.81
C SER A 24 14.21 27.61 -6.68
N ASN A 25 15.43 27.55 -6.14
CA ASN A 25 16.13 26.29 -5.91
C ASN A 25 15.40 25.42 -4.88
N LEU A 26 14.84 26.02 -3.83
CA LEU A 26 14.01 25.34 -2.84
C LEU A 26 12.72 24.78 -3.44
N ALA A 27 12.06 25.54 -4.32
CA ALA A 27 10.87 25.09 -5.03
C ALA A 27 11.18 23.89 -5.95
N ILE A 28 12.28 23.95 -6.71
CA ILE A 28 12.74 22.83 -7.56
C ILE A 28 13.08 21.61 -6.71
N ALA A 29 13.80 21.79 -5.59
CA ALA A 29 14.14 20.70 -4.68
C ALA A 29 12.89 20.06 -4.05
N SER A 30 11.91 20.88 -3.65
CA SER A 30 10.63 20.42 -3.10
C SER A 30 9.82 19.63 -4.13
N TYR A 31 9.77 20.12 -5.38
CA TYR A 31 9.13 19.40 -6.49
C TYR A 31 9.82 18.05 -6.74
N ASN A 32 11.15 18.03 -6.88
CA ASN A 32 11.91 16.80 -7.10
C ASN A 32 11.67 15.79 -5.97
N LYS A 33 11.66 16.26 -4.71
CA LYS A 33 11.34 15.43 -3.54
C LYS A 33 9.93 14.84 -3.63
N ALA A 34 8.93 15.65 -4.00
CA ALA A 34 7.56 15.19 -4.14
C ALA A 34 7.42 14.12 -5.22
N VAL A 35 8.07 14.30 -6.39
CA VAL A 35 8.08 13.32 -7.48
C VAL A 35 8.74 12.01 -7.04
N VAL A 36 9.92 12.08 -6.42
CA VAL A 36 10.64 10.88 -5.94
C VAL A 36 9.82 10.14 -4.87
N SER A 37 9.20 10.87 -3.95
CA SER A 37 8.32 10.27 -2.93
C SER A 37 7.16 9.52 -3.59
N ALA A 38 6.44 10.17 -4.51
CA ALA A 38 5.31 9.57 -5.19
C ALA A 38 5.69 8.28 -5.95
N VAL A 39 6.82 8.26 -6.66
CA VAL A 39 7.31 7.06 -7.34
C VAL A 39 7.67 5.96 -6.33
N THR A 40 8.32 6.32 -5.23
CA THR A 40 8.70 5.37 -4.17
C THR A 40 7.47 4.73 -3.54
N ASP A 41 6.44 5.52 -3.26
CA ASP A 41 5.19 5.06 -2.68
C ASP A 41 4.46 4.10 -3.63
N VAL A 42 4.40 4.42 -4.92
CA VAL A 42 3.81 3.52 -5.94
C VAL A 42 4.55 2.19 -6.05
N VAL A 43 5.89 2.21 -6.02
CA VAL A 43 6.69 0.97 -6.07
C VAL A 43 6.47 0.12 -4.83
N LYS A 44 6.39 0.76 -3.65
CA LYS A 44 6.10 0.07 -2.38
C LYS A 44 4.71 -0.57 -2.41
N ASP A 45 3.70 0.17 -2.85
CA ASP A 45 2.32 -0.32 -2.96
C ASP A 45 2.24 -1.50 -3.94
N ALA A 46 2.87 -1.38 -5.12
CA ALA A 46 2.92 -2.45 -6.13
C ALA A 46 3.61 -3.72 -5.60
N SER A 47 4.74 -3.58 -4.92
CA SER A 47 5.44 -4.72 -4.31
C SER A 47 4.59 -5.40 -3.24
N ALA A 48 3.90 -4.62 -2.39
CA ALA A 48 3.03 -5.17 -1.36
C ALA A 48 1.84 -5.94 -1.97
N MET A 49 1.26 -5.44 -3.07
CA MET A 49 0.20 -6.13 -3.80
C MET A 49 0.68 -7.45 -4.41
N GLN A 50 1.90 -7.48 -4.95
CA GLN A 50 2.47 -8.73 -5.49
C GLN A 50 2.65 -9.77 -4.39
N THR A 51 3.28 -9.42 -3.27
CA THR A 51 3.46 -10.33 -2.13
C THR A 51 2.12 -10.85 -1.62
N LEU A 52 1.11 -9.98 -1.51
CA LEU A 52 -0.22 -10.39 -1.07
C LEU A 52 -0.91 -11.32 -2.07
N ALA A 53 -0.70 -11.14 -3.37
CA ALA A 53 -1.22 -12.06 -4.39
C ALA A 53 -0.59 -13.45 -4.24
N GLU A 54 0.72 -13.53 -3.99
CA GLU A 54 1.44 -14.78 -3.72
C GLU A 54 0.94 -15.46 -2.44
N GLU A 55 0.79 -14.71 -1.34
CA GLU A 55 0.21 -15.20 -0.08
C GLU A 55 -1.19 -15.78 -0.29
N ARG A 56 -2.04 -15.13 -1.09
CA ARG A 56 -3.40 -15.60 -1.39
C ARG A 56 -3.40 -16.93 -2.15
N VAL A 57 -2.47 -17.13 -3.08
CA VAL A 57 -2.36 -18.40 -3.82
C VAL A 57 -1.96 -19.52 -2.87
N GLN A 58 -0.97 -19.28 -2.01
CA GLN A 58 -0.54 -20.27 -1.00
C GLN A 58 -1.67 -20.57 -0.01
N GLN A 59 -2.37 -19.55 0.48
CA GLN A 59 -3.50 -19.74 1.39
C GLN A 59 -4.65 -20.53 0.75
N GLN A 60 -4.90 -20.33 -0.55
CA GLN A 60 -5.91 -21.13 -1.26
C GLN A 60 -5.52 -22.61 -1.30
N GLN A 61 -4.24 -22.93 -1.52
CA GLN A 61 -3.76 -24.32 -1.49
C GLN A 61 -3.95 -24.96 -0.11
N VAL A 62 -3.76 -24.20 0.97
CA VAL A 62 -4.04 -24.66 2.34
C VAL A 62 -5.52 -24.99 2.52
N VAL A 63 -6.42 -24.10 2.09
CA VAL A 63 -7.89 -24.33 2.13
C VAL A 63 -8.28 -25.57 1.33
N ASP A 64 -7.68 -25.77 0.16
CA ASP A 64 -7.94 -26.95 -0.67
C ASP A 64 -7.48 -28.23 0.03
N GLY A 65 -6.33 -28.20 0.69
CA GLY A 65 -5.82 -29.30 1.53
C GLY A 65 -6.77 -29.67 2.67
N GLU A 66 -7.22 -28.68 3.45
CA GLU A 66 -8.17 -28.90 4.54
C GLU A 66 -9.54 -29.39 4.03
N THR A 67 -9.96 -28.92 2.85
CA THR A 67 -11.15 -29.41 2.17
C THR A 67 -11.02 -30.89 1.81
N HIS A 68 -9.86 -31.32 1.33
CA HIS A 68 -9.56 -32.73 1.07
C HIS A 68 -9.60 -33.57 2.35
N ILE A 69 -9.02 -33.10 3.45
CA ILE A 69 -9.05 -33.78 4.76
C ILE A 69 -10.50 -33.96 5.22
N LEU A 70 -11.31 -32.90 5.21
CA LEU A 70 -12.72 -32.98 5.58
C LEU A 70 -13.46 -33.99 4.69
N SER A 71 -13.22 -33.99 3.38
CA SER A 71 -13.85 -34.95 2.46
C SER A 71 -13.48 -36.40 2.78
N LEU A 72 -12.23 -36.67 3.20
CA LEU A 72 -11.76 -37.99 3.60
C LEU A 72 -12.43 -38.44 4.90
N VAL A 73 -12.49 -37.57 5.91
CA VAL A 73 -13.15 -37.86 7.19
C VAL A 73 -14.66 -38.08 6.99
N GLN A 74 -15.30 -37.30 6.12
CA GLN A 74 -16.71 -37.49 5.76
C GLN A 74 -16.96 -38.85 5.08
N ARG A 75 -16.08 -39.27 4.16
CA ARG A 75 -16.16 -40.61 3.55
C ARG A 75 -16.01 -41.73 4.59
N ARG A 76 -15.07 -41.59 5.54
CA ARG A 76 -14.91 -42.54 6.64
C ARG A 76 -16.14 -42.58 7.54
N PHE A 77 -16.74 -41.43 7.84
CA PHE A 77 -17.97 -41.34 8.63
C PHE A 77 -19.13 -42.06 7.93
N ASN A 78 -19.31 -41.82 6.64
CA ASN A 78 -20.36 -42.48 5.84
C ASN A 78 -20.16 -44.00 5.75
N ALA A 79 -18.91 -44.46 5.82
CA ALA A 79 -18.55 -45.88 5.88
C ALA A 79 -18.62 -46.48 7.31
N GLY A 80 -19.01 -45.70 8.33
CA GLY A 80 -19.04 -46.13 9.73
C GLY A 80 -17.67 -46.25 10.41
N LEU A 81 -16.62 -45.76 9.76
CA LEU A 81 -15.22 -45.85 10.21
C LEU A 81 -14.74 -44.60 10.97
N ALA A 82 -15.57 -43.55 11.05
CA ALA A 82 -15.29 -42.34 11.81
C ALA A 82 -16.56 -41.89 12.55
N SER A 83 -16.39 -41.14 13.64
CA SER A 83 -17.51 -40.58 14.39
C SER A 83 -17.87 -39.17 13.90
N GLY A 84 -19.10 -38.73 14.18
CA GLY A 84 -19.54 -37.36 13.85
C GLY A 84 -18.66 -36.29 14.51
N ASN A 85 -18.10 -36.58 15.69
CA ASN A 85 -17.13 -35.71 16.36
C ASN A 85 -15.86 -35.50 15.52
N GLN A 86 -15.36 -36.54 14.85
CA GLN A 86 -14.19 -36.42 13.97
C GLN A 86 -14.48 -35.54 12.75
N VAL A 87 -15.68 -35.64 12.18
CA VAL A 87 -16.12 -34.74 11.10
C VAL A 87 -16.15 -33.29 11.58
N SER A 88 -16.74 -33.04 12.76
CA SER A 88 -16.80 -31.68 13.33
C SER A 88 -15.40 -31.13 13.61
N LYS A 89 -14.48 -31.94 14.13
CA LYS A 89 -13.08 -31.54 14.35
C LYS A 89 -12.35 -31.20 13.05
N ALA A 90 -12.63 -31.91 11.96
CA ALA A 90 -12.04 -31.62 10.65
C ALA A 90 -12.62 -30.35 9.98
N ARG A 91 -13.76 -29.84 10.44
CA ARG A 91 -14.33 -28.56 9.93
C ARG A 91 -13.66 -27.33 10.53
N ILE A 92 -13.18 -27.42 11.76
CA ILE A 92 -12.55 -26.29 12.47
C ILE A 92 -11.36 -25.72 11.68
N PRO A 93 -10.32 -26.50 11.33
CA PRO A 93 -9.18 -25.96 10.59
C PRO A 93 -9.58 -25.41 9.22
N LEU A 94 -10.50 -26.08 8.49
CA LEU A 94 -11.01 -25.55 7.23
C LEU A 94 -11.65 -24.16 7.38
N LEU A 95 -12.45 -23.94 8.44
CA LEU A 95 -13.10 -22.65 8.67
C LEU A 95 -12.09 -21.57 9.07
N GLU A 96 -11.08 -21.92 9.88
CA GLU A 96 -9.99 -21.02 10.24
C GLU A 96 -9.22 -20.57 8.99
N GLU A 97 -8.87 -21.49 8.10
CA GLU A 97 -8.13 -21.15 6.87
C GLU A 97 -8.97 -20.39 5.85
N GLN A 98 -10.28 -20.63 5.81
CA GLN A 98 -11.21 -19.80 5.02
C GLN A 98 -11.31 -18.37 5.56
N ALA A 99 -11.30 -18.21 6.89
CA ALA A 99 -11.27 -16.89 7.52
C ALA A 99 -9.95 -16.16 7.22
N ASN A 100 -8.80 -16.85 7.27
CA ASN A 100 -7.51 -16.30 6.88
C ASN A 100 -7.50 -15.82 5.42
N LEU A 101 -8.08 -16.61 4.50
CA LEU A 101 -8.22 -16.23 3.10
C LEU A 101 -9.09 -14.96 2.93
N LEU A 102 -10.15 -14.80 3.72
CA LEU A 102 -10.97 -13.59 3.75
C LEU A 102 -10.20 -12.38 4.27
N ILE A 103 -9.38 -12.54 5.30
CA ILE A 103 -8.51 -11.47 5.81
C ILE A 103 -7.54 -11.01 4.71
N LEU A 104 -6.92 -11.93 3.97
CA LEU A 104 -6.04 -11.60 2.85
C LEU A 104 -6.78 -10.86 1.72
N LYS A 105 -8.02 -11.25 1.41
CA LYS A 105 -8.88 -10.52 0.45
C LYS A 105 -9.16 -9.08 0.90
N ASN A 106 -9.44 -8.87 2.18
CA ASN A 106 -9.65 -7.52 2.73
C ASN A 106 -8.38 -6.68 2.67
N LYS A 107 -7.21 -7.26 2.97
CA LYS A 107 -5.92 -6.58 2.80
C LYS A 107 -5.71 -6.13 1.35
N ALA A 108 -6.13 -6.93 0.37
CA ALA A 108 -5.96 -6.62 -1.05
C ALA A 108 -6.82 -5.42 -1.45
N ASN A 109 -8.09 -5.43 -1.04
CA ASN A 109 -8.99 -4.31 -1.28
C ASN A 109 -8.47 -3.00 -0.64
N ASN A 110 -7.90 -3.08 0.57
CA ASN A 110 -7.32 -1.91 1.22
C ASN A 110 -6.07 -1.40 0.48
N ALA A 111 -5.24 -2.31 -0.03
CA ALA A 111 -4.08 -1.95 -0.85
C ALA A 111 -4.51 -1.27 -2.17
N ASP A 112 -5.57 -1.78 -2.82
CA ASP A 112 -6.14 -1.15 -4.02
C ASP A 112 -6.64 0.28 -3.74
N ILE A 113 -7.34 0.49 -2.63
CA ILE A 113 -7.80 1.81 -2.20
C ILE A 113 -6.61 2.75 -1.89
N SER A 114 -5.57 2.22 -1.23
CA SER A 114 -4.34 2.98 -0.96
C SER A 114 -3.67 3.41 -2.26
N LEU A 115 -3.54 2.51 -3.24
CA LEU A 115 -2.94 2.81 -4.53
C LEU A 115 -3.72 3.89 -5.29
N ILE A 116 -5.06 3.82 -5.30
CA ILE A 116 -5.92 4.87 -5.89
C ILE A 116 -5.65 6.22 -5.21
N THR A 117 -5.48 6.22 -3.89
CA THR A 117 -5.15 7.43 -3.12
C THR A 117 -3.74 7.94 -3.45
N SER A 118 -2.75 7.07 -3.56
CA SER A 118 -1.37 7.43 -3.93
C SER A 118 -1.28 8.00 -5.36
N LEU A 119 -2.05 7.47 -6.32
CA LEU A 119 -2.02 7.86 -7.73
C LEU A 119 -2.83 9.13 -8.07
N GLY A 120 -3.72 9.61 -7.19
CA GLY A 120 -4.57 10.77 -7.48
C GLY A 120 -5.07 11.59 -6.28
N GLY A 121 -4.73 11.20 -5.05
CA GLY A 121 -5.12 11.87 -3.80
C GLY A 121 -3.94 12.34 -2.93
N GLY A 122 -2.71 11.89 -3.20
CA GLY A 122 -1.50 12.25 -2.46
C GLY A 122 -0.99 13.68 -2.68
N TYR A 123 -1.60 14.45 -3.59
CA TYR A 123 -1.11 15.80 -3.96
C TYR A 123 -1.27 16.86 -2.85
N HIS A 124 -2.03 16.58 -1.78
CA HIS A 124 -2.43 17.60 -0.79
C HIS A 124 -1.79 17.50 0.60
N GLN A 125 -0.80 16.63 0.85
CA GLN A 125 -0.11 16.60 2.16
C GLN A 125 1.21 17.41 2.23
N GLY A 126 1.60 18.11 1.16
CA GLY A 126 2.79 18.96 1.14
C GLY A 126 2.55 20.46 1.40
N ALA A 127 1.31 20.91 1.58
CA ALA A 127 0.98 22.32 1.77
C ALA A 127 0.24 22.53 3.11
N ALA A 128 0.96 22.33 4.21
CA ALA A 128 0.52 22.81 5.52
C ALA A 128 1.73 23.31 6.32
N ASN A 129 1.98 24.62 6.15
CA ASN A 129 2.85 25.54 6.90
C ASN A 129 4.35 25.26 6.93
#